data_AF-A0A1R2B408-F1
#
_entry.id   AF-A0A1R2B408-F1
#
_cell.length_a   1.000
_cell.length_b   1.000
_cell.length_c   1.000
_cell.angle_alpha   90.00
_cell.angle_beta   90.00
_cell.angle_gamma   90.00
#
_symmetry.space_group_name_H-M   'P 1'
#
loop_
_entity.id
_entity.type
_entity.pdbx_description
1 polymer ?
#
loop_
_entity_poly.entity_id
_entity_poly.type
_entity_poly.pdbx_seq_one_letter_code
_entity_poly.pdbx_strand_id
1 'polypeptide(L)'
;MEARVTIRIKLTDDDDSHDLERVPLTLEELFSAVYSKTGAVNFKVLFRDLPIKSLQDLYTAYLENKDNVLTFLVDEDLTAPGYMASSVDSMFKMKPQTEGKLNISEGLISENDLLKVIDEMTEAAKNRLVTSNAEFMKRRQEVYEVDEERWKQISFEQLAFQERLLMTITGEICAKHGINPQIFQNSCRSHASKPSIQRALEEMAEKTLQAGVELPSDFTKEKLREVMDYICSYLEEYLARHPPTNPADFILIKIREGDEVMKKFGYDENQIATALSTYGIDREPEWEDVRKRLQNVMTKAMGMDPSMMMGGY
;
A
#
# COMPACT_ATOMS: atom_id res chain seq x y z
N MET A 1 -13.44 42.98 3.62
CA MET A 1 -12.63 41.75 3.55
C MET A 1 -12.99 40.92 4.76
N GLU A 2 -13.61 39.76 4.59
CA GLU A 2 -13.79 38.84 5.71
C GLU A 2 -12.41 38.43 6.21
N ALA A 3 -12.21 38.43 7.53
CA ALA A 3 -10.99 37.94 8.15
C ALA A 3 -10.90 36.44 7.86
N ARG A 4 -10.08 36.06 6.86
CA ARG A 4 -9.76 34.66 6.62
C ARG A 4 -8.73 34.25 7.65
N VAL A 5 -9.10 33.31 8.51
CA VAL A 5 -8.16 32.62 9.40
C VAL A 5 -7.30 31.72 8.53
N THR A 6 -5.98 31.89 8.59
CA THR A 6 -5.02 30.97 7.96
C THR A 6 -4.86 29.74 8.84
N ILE A 7 -4.98 28.54 8.27
CA ILE A 7 -4.69 27.31 9.00
C ILE A 7 -3.29 26.84 8.63
N ARG A 8 -2.47 26.58 9.65
CA ARG A 8 -1.07 26.18 9.53
C ARG A 8 -0.84 24.83 10.18
N ILE A 9 -0.09 23.98 9.50
CA ILE A 9 0.42 22.71 10.02
C ILE A 9 1.91 22.86 10.28
N LYS A 10 2.39 22.44 11.44
CA LYS A 10 3.81 22.43 11.78
C LYS A 10 4.18 21.11 12.46
N LEU A 11 5.22 20.42 11.97
CA LEU A 11 5.80 19.27 12.65
C LEU A 11 6.53 19.75 13.92
N THR A 12 6.42 18.99 15.03
CA THR A 12 7.08 19.35 16.30
C THR A 12 8.60 19.38 16.21
N ASP A 13 9.18 18.49 15.39
CA ASP A 13 10.62 18.35 15.19
C ASP A 13 11.16 19.13 13.97
N ASP A 14 10.31 19.88 13.26
CA ASP A 14 10.69 20.66 12.08
C ASP A 14 10.48 22.16 12.31
N ASP A 15 11.35 22.98 11.72
CA ASP A 15 11.19 24.43 11.70
C ASP A 15 10.21 24.87 10.60
N ASP A 16 10.02 24.04 9.57
CA ASP A 16 9.13 24.33 8.47
C ASP A 16 7.64 24.26 8.90
N SER A 17 6.83 25.11 8.28
CA SER A 17 5.39 25.14 8.50
C SER A 17 4.64 25.32 7.18
N HIS A 18 3.47 24.71 7.10
CA HIS A 18 2.70 24.60 5.87
C HIS A 18 1.31 25.19 6.05
N ASP A 19 1.00 26.23 5.27
CA ASP A 19 -0.33 26.81 5.24
C ASP A 19 -1.28 25.96 4.37
N LEU A 20 -2.49 25.76 4.85
CA LEU A 20 -3.55 25.06 4.13
C LEU A 20 -4.35 26.03 3.25
N GLU A 21 -4.66 25.58 2.04
CA GLU A 21 -5.46 26.36 1.08
C GLU A 21 -6.94 26.44 1.47
N ARG A 22 -7.43 25.44 2.21
CA ARG A 22 -8.81 25.35 2.67
C ARG A 22 -8.87 24.88 4.11
N VAL A 23 -9.91 25.32 4.82
CA VAL A 23 -10.23 24.86 6.17
C VAL A 23 -10.74 23.43 6.10
N PRO A 24 -10.12 22.45 6.78
CA PRO A 24 -10.66 21.10 6.88
C PRO A 24 -12.03 21.11 7.56
N LEU A 25 -13.00 20.40 6.99
CA LEU A 25 -14.34 20.26 7.57
C LEU A 25 -14.53 18.94 8.30
N THR A 26 -13.63 17.97 8.07
CA THR A 26 -13.60 16.66 8.70
C THR A 26 -12.21 16.33 9.25
N LEU A 27 -12.13 15.35 10.15
CA LEU A 27 -10.84 14.81 10.60
C LEU A 27 -10.04 14.17 9.47
N GLU A 28 -10.72 13.47 8.57
CA GLU A 28 -10.09 12.82 7.42
C GLU A 28 -9.43 13.85 6.50
N GLU A 29 -10.08 14.99 6.26
CA GLU A 29 -9.51 16.09 5.49
C GLU A 29 -8.30 16.70 6.19
N LEU A 30 -8.35 16.86 7.51
CA LEU A 30 -7.21 17.37 8.29
C LEU A 30 -6.03 16.40 8.23
N PHE A 31 -6.27 15.10 8.44
CA PHE A 31 -5.23 14.08 8.44
C PHE A 31 -4.64 13.87 7.05
N SER A 32 -5.46 13.93 6.00
CA SER A 32 -5.00 13.94 4.60
C SER A 32 -4.15 15.18 4.30
N ALA A 33 -4.51 16.34 4.87
CA ALA A 33 -3.72 17.56 4.72
C ALA A 33 -2.38 17.46 5.46
N VAL A 34 -2.35 16.87 6.66
CA VAL A 34 -1.10 16.58 7.39
C VAL A 34 -0.20 15.68 6.56
N TYR A 35 -0.69 14.52 6.12
CA TYR A 35 0.10 13.58 5.32
C TYR A 35 0.60 14.22 4.01
N SER A 36 -0.26 14.89 3.26
CA SER A 36 0.12 15.50 1.97
C SER A 36 1.16 16.62 2.10
N LYS A 37 1.10 17.40 3.18
CA LYS A 37 2.02 18.53 3.40
C LYS A 37 3.32 18.10 4.08
N THR A 38 3.26 17.16 5.01
CA THR A 38 4.38 16.82 5.92
C THR A 38 4.99 15.44 5.65
N GLY A 39 4.25 14.52 5.02
CA GLY A 39 4.65 13.12 4.88
C GLY A 39 4.43 12.27 6.14
N ALA A 40 4.02 12.86 7.26
CA ALA A 40 3.77 12.14 8.51
C ALA A 40 2.61 11.13 8.35
N VAL A 41 2.83 9.89 8.78
CA VAL A 41 1.84 8.79 8.67
C VAL A 41 1.23 8.40 10.02
N ASN A 42 2.06 8.27 11.06
CA ASN A 42 1.58 8.11 12.43
C ASN A 42 1.86 9.39 13.20
N PHE A 43 0.80 10.12 13.50
CA PHE A 43 0.92 11.41 14.17
C PHE A 43 -0.26 11.67 15.09
N LYS A 44 -0.02 12.56 16.04
CA LYS A 44 -1.05 13.26 16.80
C LYS A 44 -1.10 14.69 16.30
N VAL A 45 -2.30 15.15 16.00
CA VAL A 45 -2.52 16.57 15.73
C VAL A 45 -2.91 17.23 17.04
N LEU A 46 -2.23 18.32 17.39
CA LEU A 46 -2.42 19.08 18.62
C LEU A 46 -2.83 20.52 18.29
N PHE A 47 -3.76 21.07 19.06
CA PHE A 47 -4.01 22.51 19.13
C PHE A 47 -3.75 22.98 20.56
N ARG A 48 -2.77 23.88 20.76
CA ARG A 48 -2.36 24.36 22.10
C ARG A 48 -2.15 23.19 23.10
N ASP A 49 -1.41 22.18 22.67
CA ASP A 49 -1.10 20.94 23.41
C ASP A 49 -2.28 19.98 23.65
N LEU A 50 -3.49 20.29 23.16
CA LEU A 50 -4.65 19.41 23.24
C LEU A 50 -4.77 18.55 21.97
N PRO A 51 -4.91 17.21 22.10
CA PRO A 51 -5.01 16.34 20.96
C PRO A 51 -6.37 16.43 20.26
N ILE A 52 -6.35 16.55 18.94
CA ILE A 52 -7.51 16.51 18.06
C ILE A 52 -7.83 15.05 17.73
N LYS A 53 -8.79 14.44 18.44
CA LYS A 53 -9.15 13.02 18.29
C LYS A 53 -10.54 12.81 17.68
N SER A 54 -11.36 13.85 17.70
CA SER A 54 -12.74 13.84 17.24
C SER A 54 -13.05 15.09 16.41
N LEU A 55 -14.13 15.03 15.64
CA LEU A 55 -14.64 16.20 14.92
C LEU A 55 -15.01 17.35 15.88
N GLN A 56 -15.46 17.00 17.08
CA GLN A 56 -15.77 17.97 18.12
C GLN A 56 -14.51 18.73 18.56
N ASP A 57 -13.38 18.05 18.74
CA ASP A 57 -12.10 18.70 19.10
C ASP A 57 -11.66 19.68 18.00
N LEU A 58 -11.84 19.29 16.73
CA LEU A 58 -11.51 20.13 15.58
C LEU A 58 -12.33 21.42 15.56
N TYR A 59 -13.64 21.33 15.77
CA TYR A 59 -14.50 22.52 15.84
C TYR A 59 -14.24 23.36 17.09
N THR A 60 -13.92 22.73 18.22
CA THR A 60 -13.44 23.44 19.42
C THR A 60 -12.18 24.25 19.08
N ALA A 61 -11.20 23.68 18.38
CA ALA A 61 -10.00 24.41 17.96
C ALA A 61 -10.34 25.63 17.09
N TYR A 62 -11.31 25.50 16.17
CA TYR A 62 -11.77 26.62 15.33
C TYR A 62 -12.44 27.74 16.14
N LEU A 63 -13.24 27.38 17.14
CA LEU A 63 -13.96 28.35 17.97
C LEU A 63 -13.05 29.01 19.03
N GLU A 64 -12.08 28.28 19.55
CA GLU A 64 -11.18 28.75 20.61
C GLU A 64 -9.93 29.47 20.09
N ASN A 65 -9.67 29.38 18.79
CA ASN A 65 -8.63 30.16 18.14
C ASN A 65 -9.03 31.64 18.10
N LYS A 66 -8.21 32.47 18.75
CA LYS A 66 -8.42 33.93 18.83
C LYS A 66 -7.48 34.68 17.89
N ASP A 67 -6.61 33.95 17.20
CA ASP A 67 -5.55 34.47 16.37
C ASP A 67 -5.95 34.40 14.89
N ASN A 68 -5.33 35.23 14.05
CA ASN A 68 -5.58 35.16 12.60
C ASN A 68 -4.92 33.93 11.95
N VAL A 69 -4.10 33.20 12.70
CA VAL A 69 -3.45 31.96 12.27
C VAL A 69 -3.77 30.89 13.31
N LEU A 70 -4.46 29.84 12.88
CA LEU A 70 -4.66 28.64 13.67
C LEU A 70 -3.54 27.66 13.34
N THR A 71 -2.72 27.31 14.33
CA THR A 71 -1.61 26.37 14.15
C THR A 71 -1.96 25.02 14.77
N PHE A 72 -1.90 23.97 13.96
CA PHE A 72 -1.88 22.59 14.40
C PHE A 72 -0.43 22.10 14.48
N LEU A 73 -0.04 21.60 15.65
CA LEU A 73 1.24 20.91 15.83
C LEU A 73 1.05 19.43 15.51
N VAL A 74 1.93 18.87 14.70
CA VAL A 74 1.95 17.46 14.32
C VAL A 74 3.09 16.81 15.05
N ASP A 75 2.74 15.96 16.01
CA ASP A 75 3.70 15.15 16.76
C ASP A 75 3.75 13.76 16.16
N GLU A 76 4.85 13.39 15.53
CA GLU A 76 5.03 12.06 14.94
C GLU A 76 5.08 11.00 16.04
N ASP A 77 3.99 10.27 16.19
CA ASP A 77 3.92 9.16 17.14
C ASP A 77 4.37 7.87 16.45
N LEU A 78 5.69 7.69 16.37
CA LEU A 78 6.33 6.45 15.92
C LEU A 78 6.00 5.23 16.81
N THR A 79 5.16 5.39 17.84
CA THR A 79 4.78 4.35 18.81
C THR A 79 3.27 4.14 18.94
N ALA A 80 2.43 4.83 18.16
CA ALA A 80 0.98 4.74 18.28
C ALA A 80 0.46 3.32 17.95
N PRO A 81 -0.15 2.61 18.92
CA PRO A 81 -0.57 1.23 18.74
C PRO A 81 -1.93 1.19 18.04
N GLY A 82 -1.94 1.04 16.72
CA GLY A 82 -2.84 0.02 16.16
C GLY A 82 -2.22 -1.32 16.55
N TYR A 83 -2.97 -2.28 17.07
CA TYR A 83 -2.46 -3.61 17.43
C TYR A 83 -1.63 -4.20 16.28
N MET A 84 -0.31 -4.01 16.33
CA MET A 84 0.65 -4.42 15.32
C MET A 84 1.68 -5.22 16.08
N ALA A 85 1.98 -6.43 15.57
CA ALA A 85 2.98 -7.27 16.18
C ALA A 85 4.31 -6.50 16.27
N SER A 86 5.01 -6.62 17.39
CA SER A 86 6.29 -5.95 17.64
C SER A 86 7.37 -6.26 16.59
N SER A 87 7.16 -7.30 15.78
CA SER A 87 8.03 -7.78 14.72
C SER A 87 7.99 -6.94 13.44
N VAL A 88 6.86 -6.30 13.11
CA VAL A 88 6.75 -5.37 11.96
C VAL A 88 6.88 -3.89 12.33
N ASP A 89 6.87 -3.58 13.62
CA ASP A 89 6.96 -2.21 14.15
C ASP A 89 8.28 -1.49 13.76
N SER A 90 9.36 -2.27 13.57
CA SER A 90 10.64 -1.75 13.08
C SER A 90 10.58 -1.23 11.63
N MET A 91 9.59 -1.66 10.84
CA MET A 91 9.44 -1.25 9.43
C MET A 91 8.93 0.18 9.25
N PHE A 92 8.49 0.83 10.35
CA PHE A 92 8.06 2.23 10.40
C PHE A 92 9.10 3.17 11.03
N LYS A 93 10.24 2.64 11.50
CA LYS A 93 11.18 3.37 12.38
C LYS A 93 12.47 3.82 11.70
N MET A 94 12.45 4.10 10.40
CA MET A 94 13.59 4.72 9.72
C MET A 94 13.40 6.23 9.60
N LYS A 95 14.16 7.00 10.39
CA LYS A 95 14.29 8.45 10.18
C LYS A 95 15.01 8.68 8.84
N PRO A 96 14.41 9.41 7.88
CA PRO A 96 15.06 9.67 6.61
C PRO A 96 16.31 10.52 6.83
N GLN A 97 17.47 10.02 6.40
CA GLN A 97 18.64 10.86 6.20
C GLN A 97 18.43 11.61 4.89
N THR A 98 18.38 12.94 4.95
CA THR A 98 18.14 13.78 3.77
C THR A 98 19.34 13.68 2.83
N GLU A 99 19.15 13.08 1.66
CA GLU A 99 20.16 12.99 0.60
C GLU A 99 19.76 13.94 -0.52
N GLY A 100 20.29 15.17 -0.50
CA GLY A 100 20.19 16.13 -1.61
C GLY A 100 18.76 16.56 -1.99
N LYS A 101 18.39 17.82 -1.67
CA LYS A 101 17.08 18.36 -2.06
C LYS A 101 16.94 18.40 -3.59
N LEU A 102 15.90 17.79 -4.13
CA LEU A 102 15.55 17.88 -5.55
C LEU A 102 15.13 19.30 -5.92
N ASN A 103 15.35 19.68 -7.18
CA ASN A 103 14.88 20.96 -7.70
C ASN A 103 13.38 20.87 -8.01
N ILE A 104 12.60 21.76 -7.40
CA ILE A 104 11.14 21.84 -7.55
C ILE A 104 10.82 23.08 -8.39
N SER A 105 10.09 22.91 -9.49
CA SER A 105 9.59 24.01 -10.33
C SER A 105 8.08 23.88 -10.44
N GLU A 106 7.34 24.95 -10.13
CA GLU A 106 5.87 24.97 -10.21
C GLU A 106 5.19 23.83 -9.41
N GLY A 107 5.81 23.40 -8.31
CA GLY A 107 5.29 22.29 -7.49
C GLY A 107 5.49 20.90 -8.12
N LEU A 108 6.38 20.79 -9.12
CA LEU A 108 6.72 19.57 -9.83
C LEU A 108 8.23 19.30 -9.78
N ILE A 109 8.61 18.04 -9.83
CA ILE A 109 9.99 17.61 -10.09
C ILE A 109 10.19 17.25 -11.56
N SER A 110 11.45 17.23 -12.00
CA SER A 110 11.81 16.84 -13.36
C SER A 110 11.45 15.39 -13.63
N GLU A 111 11.29 15.01 -14.91
CA GLU A 111 11.03 13.60 -15.29
C GLU A 111 12.13 12.65 -14.81
N ASN A 112 13.39 13.05 -14.98
CA ASN A 112 14.53 12.23 -14.58
C ASN A 112 14.59 12.02 -13.07
N ASP A 113 14.22 13.04 -12.29
CA ASP A 113 14.19 12.90 -10.84
C ASP A 113 12.96 12.13 -10.38
N LEU A 114 11.82 12.28 -11.07
CA LEU A 114 10.63 11.46 -10.82
C LEU A 114 10.92 9.97 -11.05
N LEU A 115 11.62 9.61 -12.12
CA LEU A 115 12.02 8.22 -12.38
C LEU A 115 12.86 7.66 -11.23
N LYS A 116 13.86 8.41 -10.74
CA LYS A 116 14.68 7.98 -9.58
C LYS A 116 13.84 7.78 -8.32
N VAL A 117 12.91 8.69 -8.05
CA VAL A 117 12.01 8.60 -6.89
C VAL A 117 11.12 7.36 -7.01
N ILE A 118 10.55 7.08 -8.18
CA ILE A 118 9.74 5.88 -8.44
C ILE A 118 10.57 4.60 -8.26
N ASP A 119 11.78 4.56 -8.79
CA ASP A 119 12.68 3.41 -8.67
C ASP A 119 13.05 3.12 -7.20
N GLU A 120 13.42 4.16 -6.44
CA GLU A 120 13.73 4.03 -5.01
C GLU A 120 12.50 3.59 -4.19
N MET A 121 11.32 4.16 -4.49
CA MET A 121 10.07 3.73 -3.84
C MET A 121 9.75 2.27 -4.16
N THR A 122 9.94 1.84 -5.41
CA THR A 122 9.67 0.48 -5.86
C THR A 122 10.55 -0.53 -5.12
N GLU A 123 11.86 -0.25 -5.03
CA GLU A 123 12.79 -1.13 -4.32
C GLU A 123 12.55 -1.15 -2.80
N ALA A 124 12.24 -0.01 -2.20
CA ALA A 124 11.89 0.05 -0.77
C ALA A 124 10.59 -0.74 -0.47
N ALA A 125 9.56 -0.56 -1.30
CA ALA A 125 8.30 -1.26 -1.18
C ALA A 125 8.44 -2.76 -1.39
N LYS A 126 9.14 -3.19 -2.44
CA LYS A 126 9.45 -4.60 -2.69
C LYS A 126 10.05 -5.27 -1.44
N ASN A 127 11.13 -4.71 -0.89
CA ASN A 127 11.83 -5.32 0.24
C ASN A 127 10.98 -5.40 1.52
N ARG A 128 10.25 -4.32 1.86
CA ARG A 128 9.43 -4.29 3.07
C ARG A 128 8.15 -5.10 2.94
N LEU A 129 7.50 -5.09 1.77
CA LEU A 129 6.31 -5.90 1.51
C LEU A 129 6.63 -7.38 1.59
N VAL A 130 7.74 -7.84 0.99
CA VAL A 130 8.20 -9.24 1.09
C VAL A 130 8.33 -9.68 2.54
N THR A 131 9.04 -8.87 3.34
CA THR A 131 9.27 -9.19 4.75
C THR A 131 7.96 -9.25 5.53
N SER A 132 7.06 -8.28 5.30
CA SER A 132 5.75 -8.25 5.96
C SER A 132 4.85 -9.42 5.53
N ASN A 133 4.84 -9.78 4.25
CA ASN A 133 4.03 -10.88 3.71
C ASN A 133 4.44 -12.21 4.33
N ALA A 134 5.74 -12.47 4.43
CA ALA A 134 6.25 -13.69 5.06
C ALA A 134 5.79 -13.80 6.54
N GLU A 135 5.79 -12.68 7.27
CA GLU A 135 5.34 -12.66 8.66
C GLU A 135 3.83 -12.90 8.80
N PHE A 136 3.01 -12.18 8.01
CA PHE A 136 1.57 -12.35 8.03
C PHE A 136 1.16 -13.75 7.58
N MET A 137 1.81 -14.30 6.56
CA MET A 137 1.59 -15.67 6.13
C MET A 137 1.89 -16.65 7.25
N LYS A 138 3.04 -16.54 7.92
CA LYS A 138 3.36 -17.39 9.08
C LYS A 138 2.26 -17.35 10.15
N ARG A 139 1.79 -16.16 10.51
CA ARG A 139 0.71 -15.98 11.50
C ARG A 139 -0.61 -16.58 11.03
N ARG A 140 -0.95 -16.48 9.74
CA ARG A 140 -2.15 -17.12 9.17
C ARG A 140 -2.03 -18.63 9.20
N GLN A 141 -0.88 -19.19 8.85
CA GLN A 141 -0.62 -20.63 8.86
C GLN A 141 -0.76 -21.25 10.26
N GLU A 142 -0.43 -20.51 11.34
CA GLU A 142 -0.60 -20.98 12.73
C GLU A 142 -2.07 -21.25 13.11
N VAL A 143 -3.02 -20.59 12.44
CA VAL A 143 -4.46 -20.69 12.73
C VAL A 143 -5.27 -21.23 11.55
N TYR A 144 -4.62 -21.53 10.43
CA TYR A 144 -5.26 -21.96 9.19
C TYR A 144 -6.03 -23.28 9.40
N GLU A 145 -7.32 -23.31 9.02
CA GLU A 145 -8.29 -24.41 9.28
C GLU A 145 -8.56 -24.74 10.76
N VAL A 146 -7.90 -24.08 11.70
CA VAL A 146 -8.09 -24.27 13.15
C VAL A 146 -9.05 -23.21 13.70
N ASP A 147 -8.85 -21.95 13.32
CA ASP A 147 -9.64 -20.80 13.76
C ASP A 147 -9.89 -19.84 12.59
N GLU A 148 -11.04 -20.00 11.95
CA GLU A 148 -11.46 -19.24 10.76
C GLU A 148 -11.60 -17.74 11.05
N GLU A 149 -12.15 -17.37 12.21
CA GLU A 149 -12.38 -15.97 12.55
C GLU A 149 -11.05 -15.27 12.86
N ARG A 150 -10.13 -15.96 13.55
CA ARG A 150 -8.79 -15.43 13.77
C ARG A 150 -8.00 -15.32 12.48
N TRP A 151 -8.12 -16.30 11.57
CA TRP A 151 -7.48 -16.24 10.26
C TRP A 151 -7.94 -15.01 9.47
N LYS A 152 -9.26 -14.77 9.36
CA LYS A 152 -9.80 -13.57 8.69
C LYS A 152 -9.29 -12.28 9.32
N GLN A 153 -9.23 -12.22 10.65
CA GLN A 153 -8.71 -11.05 11.35
C GLN A 153 -7.27 -10.75 10.94
N ILE A 154 -6.40 -11.75 10.90
CA ILE A 154 -5.00 -11.60 10.49
C ILE A 154 -4.90 -11.18 9.02
N SER A 155 -5.76 -11.70 8.15
CA SER A 155 -5.84 -11.30 6.74
C SER A 155 -6.21 -9.82 6.57
N PHE A 156 -7.19 -9.31 7.32
CA PHE A 156 -7.53 -7.89 7.30
C PHE A 156 -6.43 -7.01 7.95
N GLU A 157 -5.78 -7.50 9.01
CA GLU A 157 -4.62 -6.83 9.60
C GLU A 157 -3.49 -6.67 8.57
N GLN A 158 -3.23 -7.69 7.72
CA GLN A 158 -2.25 -7.61 6.64
C GLN A 158 -2.60 -6.51 5.63
N LEU A 159 -3.85 -6.46 5.15
CA LEU A 159 -4.26 -5.48 4.15
C LEU A 159 -4.10 -4.04 4.69
N ALA A 160 -4.58 -3.80 5.91
CA ALA A 160 -4.43 -2.50 6.57
C ALA A 160 -2.97 -2.16 6.91
N PHE A 161 -2.12 -3.18 7.09
CA PHE A 161 -0.68 -3.00 7.27
C PHE A 161 -0.02 -2.55 5.95
N GLN A 162 -0.29 -3.26 4.85
CA GLN A 162 0.33 -3.00 3.55
C GLN A 162 0.01 -1.60 3.04
N GLU A 163 -1.24 -1.15 3.19
CA GLU A 163 -1.65 0.21 2.82
C GLU A 163 -0.82 1.27 3.58
N ARG A 164 -0.72 1.13 4.90
CA ARG A 164 0.07 2.03 5.74
C ARG A 164 1.57 1.97 5.44
N LEU A 165 2.08 0.78 5.13
CA LEU A 165 3.49 0.59 4.77
C LEU A 165 3.81 1.36 3.48
N LEU A 166 2.97 1.28 2.46
CA LEU A 166 3.15 2.02 1.20
C LEU A 166 3.11 3.54 1.40
N MET A 167 2.19 4.04 2.23
CA MET A 167 2.14 5.46 2.59
C MET A 167 3.42 5.89 3.32
N THR A 168 3.91 5.06 4.25
CA THR A 168 5.14 5.32 5.00
C THR A 168 6.35 5.39 4.10
N ILE A 169 6.52 4.42 3.20
CA ILE A 169 7.61 4.42 2.21
C ILE A 169 7.53 5.66 1.33
N THR A 170 6.31 6.04 0.89
CA THR A 170 6.11 7.24 0.08
C THR A 170 6.58 8.48 0.84
N GLY A 171 6.17 8.64 2.10
CA GLY A 171 6.59 9.74 2.97
C GLY A 171 8.10 9.78 3.19
N GLU A 172 8.71 8.64 3.57
CA GLU A 172 10.14 8.53 3.83
C GLU A 172 10.99 8.87 2.59
N ILE A 173 10.66 8.31 1.42
CA ILE A 173 11.39 8.57 0.18
C ILE A 173 11.18 10.02 -0.27
N CYS A 174 9.97 10.56 -0.19
CA CYS A 174 9.73 11.98 -0.48
C CYS A 174 10.59 12.88 0.42
N ALA A 175 10.57 12.64 1.74
CA ALA A 175 11.34 13.40 2.71
C ALA A 175 12.85 13.30 2.46
N LYS A 176 13.36 12.11 2.11
CA LYS A 176 14.76 11.89 1.72
C LYS A 176 15.20 12.84 0.59
N HIS A 177 14.33 13.03 -0.40
CA HIS A 177 14.54 13.88 -1.58
C HIS A 177 14.12 15.35 -1.36
N GLY A 178 13.69 15.72 -0.15
CA GLY A 178 13.26 17.08 0.18
C GLY A 178 11.97 17.52 -0.51
N ILE A 179 11.12 16.56 -0.89
CA ILE A 179 9.78 16.80 -1.45
C ILE A 179 8.71 16.25 -0.49
N ASN A 180 7.46 16.65 -0.68
CA ASN A 180 6.32 16.03 0.02
C ASN A 180 5.54 15.10 -0.92
N PRO A 181 4.68 14.21 -0.38
CA PRO A 181 3.90 13.29 -1.20
C PRO A 181 3.03 13.98 -2.26
N GLN A 182 2.56 15.21 -2.00
CA GLN A 182 1.75 15.95 -2.97
C GLN A 182 2.54 16.35 -4.22
N ILE A 183 3.79 16.81 -4.06
CA ILE A 183 4.67 17.16 -5.19
C ILE A 183 4.98 15.92 -6.03
N PHE A 184 5.25 14.78 -5.38
CA PHE A 184 5.41 13.50 -6.06
C PHE A 184 4.15 13.13 -6.88
N GLN A 185 2.97 13.13 -6.25
CA GLN A 185 1.71 12.81 -6.92
C GLN A 185 1.39 13.75 -8.08
N ASN A 186 1.59 15.06 -7.90
CA ASN A 186 1.41 16.04 -8.96
C ASN A 186 2.35 15.80 -10.14
N SER A 187 3.61 15.42 -9.84
CA SER A 187 4.61 15.08 -10.86
C SER A 187 4.23 13.82 -11.63
N CYS A 188 3.77 12.75 -10.95
CA CYS A 188 3.23 11.56 -11.60
C CYS A 188 2.09 11.92 -12.57
N ARG A 189 1.11 12.73 -12.13
CA ARG A 189 -0.01 13.14 -12.98
C ARG A 189 0.44 14.00 -14.15
N SER A 190 1.34 14.95 -13.92
CA SER A 190 1.80 15.87 -14.96
C SER A 190 2.64 15.18 -16.03
N HIS A 191 3.39 14.13 -15.68
CA HIS A 191 4.23 13.38 -16.61
C HIS A 191 3.60 12.05 -17.06
N ALA A 192 2.34 11.76 -16.69
CA ALA A 192 1.69 10.46 -16.94
C ALA A 192 1.60 10.08 -18.43
N SER A 193 1.54 11.05 -19.34
CA SER A 193 1.51 10.81 -20.79
C SER A 193 2.88 10.41 -21.38
N LYS A 194 3.93 10.43 -20.56
CA LYS A 194 5.28 10.06 -21.01
C LYS A 194 5.46 8.53 -20.91
N PRO A 195 5.88 7.86 -21.99
CA PRO A 195 6.04 6.40 -21.98
C PRO A 195 7.01 5.88 -20.92
N SER A 196 8.07 6.64 -20.62
CA SER A 196 9.05 6.33 -19.58
C SER A 196 8.41 6.26 -18.19
N ILE A 197 7.59 7.26 -17.84
CA ILE A 197 6.89 7.35 -16.55
C ILE A 197 5.76 6.33 -16.48
N GLN A 198 4.98 6.17 -17.56
CA GLN A 198 3.93 5.16 -17.60
C GLN A 198 4.51 3.77 -17.34
N ARG A 199 5.58 3.42 -18.04
CA ARG A 199 6.28 2.15 -17.82
C ARG A 199 6.83 2.03 -16.41
N ALA A 200 7.41 3.08 -15.84
CA ALA A 200 7.92 3.04 -14.47
C ALA A 200 6.80 2.83 -13.44
N LEU A 201 5.62 3.43 -13.63
CA LEU A 201 4.46 3.24 -12.75
C LEU A 201 3.86 1.84 -12.89
N GLU A 202 3.78 1.31 -14.13
CA GLU A 202 3.39 -0.07 -14.39
C GLU A 202 4.38 -1.05 -13.75
N GLU A 203 5.68 -0.82 -13.92
CA GLU A 203 6.74 -1.62 -13.29
C GLU A 203 6.70 -1.50 -11.77
N MET A 204 6.35 -0.35 -11.20
CA MET A 204 6.17 -0.19 -9.75
C MET A 204 5.01 -1.06 -9.26
N ALA A 205 3.85 -1.02 -9.93
CA ALA A 205 2.72 -1.88 -9.58
C ALA A 205 3.06 -3.37 -9.73
N GLU A 206 3.77 -3.73 -10.80
CA GLU A 206 4.17 -5.10 -11.06
C GLU A 206 5.23 -5.60 -10.07
N LYS A 207 6.33 -4.87 -9.87
CA LYS A 207 7.47 -5.28 -9.01
C LYS A 207 7.17 -5.20 -7.52
N THR A 208 6.26 -4.33 -7.10
CA THR A 208 5.81 -4.33 -5.68
C THR A 208 4.97 -5.55 -5.35
N LEU A 209 4.23 -6.10 -6.34
CA LEU A 209 3.52 -7.38 -6.23
C LEU A 209 4.46 -8.58 -6.47
N GLN A 210 5.37 -8.45 -7.42
CA GLN A 210 6.39 -9.44 -7.78
C GLN A 210 7.69 -9.12 -7.05
N ALA A 211 7.67 -9.42 -5.76
CA ALA A 211 8.77 -9.47 -4.80
C ALA A 211 10.17 -9.86 -5.31
N GLY A 212 10.30 -10.46 -6.51
CA GLY A 212 11.58 -10.76 -7.15
C GLY A 212 12.47 -11.62 -6.27
N VAL A 213 11.85 -12.55 -5.54
CA VAL A 213 12.54 -13.45 -4.62
C VAL A 213 13.26 -14.53 -5.41
N GLU A 214 14.39 -15.01 -4.88
CA GLU A 214 15.11 -16.12 -5.49
C GLU A 214 14.23 -17.38 -5.45
N LEU A 215 14.00 -17.97 -6.62
CA LEU A 215 13.22 -19.19 -6.73
C LEU A 215 14.03 -20.38 -6.21
N PRO A 216 13.46 -21.22 -5.34
CA PRO A 216 14.06 -22.49 -4.98
C PRO A 216 14.40 -23.32 -6.22
N SER A 217 15.52 -24.04 -6.20
CA SER A 217 15.98 -24.82 -7.37
C SER A 217 15.00 -25.91 -7.82
N ASP A 218 14.15 -26.38 -6.90
CA ASP A 218 13.11 -27.36 -7.14
C ASP A 218 11.81 -26.74 -7.68
N PHE A 219 11.65 -25.42 -7.64
CA PHE A 219 10.48 -24.73 -8.15
C PHE A 219 10.57 -24.52 -9.67
N THR A 220 10.55 -25.62 -10.42
CA THR A 220 10.64 -25.61 -11.89
C THR A 220 9.33 -25.15 -12.55
N LYS A 221 9.38 -24.97 -13.87
CA LYS A 221 8.19 -24.67 -14.69
C LYS A 221 7.10 -25.74 -14.58
N GLU A 222 7.48 -27.01 -14.54
CA GLU A 222 6.57 -28.14 -14.34
C GLU A 222 5.95 -28.10 -12.94
N LYS A 223 6.74 -27.72 -11.94
CA LYS A 223 6.25 -27.56 -10.58
C LYS A 223 5.26 -26.40 -10.46
N LEU A 224 5.52 -25.28 -11.15
CA LEU A 224 4.55 -24.20 -11.27
C LEU A 224 3.25 -24.69 -11.92
N ARG A 225 3.32 -25.54 -12.95
CA ARG A 225 2.12 -26.08 -13.61
C ARG A 225 1.29 -26.92 -12.63
N GLU A 226 1.94 -27.77 -11.85
CA GLU A 226 1.29 -28.55 -10.79
C GLU A 226 0.61 -27.65 -9.74
N VAL A 227 1.29 -26.58 -9.31
CA VAL A 227 0.74 -25.59 -8.38
C VAL A 227 -0.51 -24.92 -8.98
N MET A 228 -0.44 -24.43 -10.22
CA MET A 228 -1.56 -23.75 -10.86
C MET A 228 -2.76 -24.68 -11.11
N ASP A 229 -2.51 -25.93 -11.51
CA ASP A 229 -3.56 -26.92 -11.67
C ASP A 229 -4.25 -27.23 -10.34
N TYR A 230 -3.47 -27.34 -9.27
CA TYR A 230 -4.02 -27.52 -7.93
C TYR A 230 -4.86 -26.31 -7.49
N ILE A 231 -4.37 -25.08 -7.67
CA ILE A 231 -5.10 -23.85 -7.34
C ILE A 231 -6.44 -23.83 -8.07
N CYS A 232 -6.47 -24.14 -9.37
CA CYS A 232 -7.71 -24.16 -10.15
C CYS A 232 -8.72 -25.13 -9.52
N SER A 233 -8.30 -26.37 -9.24
CA SER A 233 -9.18 -27.39 -8.67
C SER A 233 -9.63 -27.04 -7.25
N TYR A 234 -8.73 -26.51 -6.42
CA TYR A 234 -9.06 -26.06 -5.07
C TYR A 234 -10.12 -24.96 -5.09
N LEU A 235 -9.92 -23.92 -5.90
CA LEU A 235 -10.85 -22.80 -5.98
C LEU A 235 -12.22 -23.23 -6.53
N GLU A 236 -12.26 -24.14 -7.52
CA GLU A 236 -13.52 -24.71 -8.03
C GLU A 236 -14.32 -25.42 -6.92
N GLU A 237 -13.66 -26.25 -6.13
CA GLU A 237 -14.29 -26.96 -5.02
C GLU A 237 -14.71 -26.01 -3.89
N TYR A 238 -13.85 -25.06 -3.55
CA TYR A 238 -14.10 -24.09 -2.48
C TYR A 238 -15.28 -23.18 -2.82
N LEU A 239 -15.30 -22.57 -4.00
CA LEU A 239 -16.38 -21.67 -4.44
C LEU A 239 -17.72 -22.38 -4.56
N ALA A 240 -17.73 -23.68 -4.89
CA ALA A 240 -18.97 -24.46 -4.92
C ALA A 240 -19.59 -24.65 -3.53
N ARG A 241 -18.76 -24.69 -2.47
CA ARG A 241 -19.20 -24.82 -1.08
C ARG A 241 -19.39 -23.47 -0.38
N HIS A 242 -18.64 -22.46 -0.83
CA HIS A 242 -18.58 -21.13 -0.25
C HIS A 242 -18.80 -20.07 -1.35
N PRO A 243 -20.03 -19.97 -1.89
CA PRO A 243 -20.32 -18.99 -2.92
C PRO A 243 -20.09 -17.57 -2.37
N PRO A 244 -19.33 -16.72 -3.08
CA PRO A 244 -19.04 -15.36 -2.64
C PRO A 244 -20.32 -14.54 -2.57
N THR A 245 -20.44 -13.76 -1.50
CA THR A 245 -21.63 -12.96 -1.18
C THR A 245 -21.40 -11.47 -1.41
N ASN A 246 -20.14 -11.04 -1.39
CA ASN A 246 -19.73 -9.66 -1.63
C ASN A 246 -18.31 -9.59 -2.24
N PRO A 247 -17.90 -8.47 -2.84
CA PRO A 247 -16.58 -8.33 -3.46
C PRO A 247 -15.38 -8.50 -2.51
N ALA A 248 -15.53 -8.23 -1.21
CA ALA A 248 -14.43 -8.39 -0.25
C ALA A 248 -14.10 -9.87 0.02
N ASP A 249 -15.07 -10.78 -0.17
CA ASP A 249 -14.85 -12.23 -0.07
C ASP A 249 -13.79 -12.69 -1.08
N PHE A 250 -13.69 -12.02 -2.23
CA PHE A 250 -12.69 -12.32 -3.25
C PHE A 250 -11.26 -12.10 -2.75
N ILE A 251 -11.03 -11.02 -1.99
CA ILE A 251 -9.71 -10.72 -1.42
C ILE A 251 -9.32 -11.83 -0.43
N LEU A 252 -10.25 -12.27 0.41
CA LEU A 252 -10.01 -13.38 1.34
C LEU A 252 -9.75 -14.70 0.59
N ILE A 253 -10.46 -14.97 -0.50
CA ILE A 253 -10.22 -16.14 -1.34
C ILE A 253 -8.79 -16.12 -1.91
N LYS A 254 -8.28 -14.96 -2.36
CA LYS A 254 -6.90 -14.84 -2.86
C LYS A 254 -5.85 -15.05 -1.77
N ILE A 255 -6.08 -14.52 -0.56
CA ILE A 255 -5.18 -14.77 0.58
C ILE A 255 -5.19 -16.27 0.95
N ARG A 256 -6.37 -16.88 0.93
CA ARG A 256 -6.55 -18.31 1.21
C ARG A 256 -5.86 -19.21 0.19
N GLU A 257 -5.93 -18.85 -1.09
CA GLU A 257 -5.20 -19.53 -2.17
C GLU A 257 -3.70 -19.58 -1.87
N GLY A 258 -3.11 -18.45 -1.46
CA GLY A 258 -1.71 -18.39 -1.05
C GLY A 258 -1.40 -19.30 0.15
N ASP A 259 -2.28 -19.30 1.16
CA ASP A 259 -2.13 -20.14 2.34
C ASP A 259 -2.22 -21.65 2.03
N GLU A 260 -3.07 -22.06 1.09
CA GLU A 260 -3.16 -23.46 0.65
C GLU A 260 -1.93 -23.92 -0.12
N VAL A 261 -1.40 -23.07 -0.99
CA VAL A 261 -0.18 -23.40 -1.73
C VAL A 261 0.99 -23.52 -0.77
N MET A 262 1.10 -22.61 0.21
CA MET A 262 2.12 -22.69 1.25
C MET A 262 1.99 -24.00 2.04
N LYS A 263 0.78 -24.37 2.47
CA LYS A 263 0.53 -25.61 3.21
C LYS A 263 0.87 -26.86 2.41
N LYS A 264 0.49 -26.91 1.12
CA LYS A 264 0.65 -28.11 0.29
C LYS A 264 2.03 -28.26 -0.32
N PHE A 265 2.60 -27.16 -0.81
CA PHE A 265 3.84 -27.16 -1.60
C PHE A 265 5.01 -26.47 -0.91
N GLY A 266 4.77 -25.71 0.17
CA GLY A 266 5.82 -24.98 0.87
C GLY A 266 6.31 -23.74 0.13
N TYR A 267 5.56 -23.26 -0.87
CA TYR A 267 5.89 -22.04 -1.60
C TYR A 267 5.00 -20.89 -1.16
N ASP A 268 5.61 -19.73 -0.88
CA ASP A 268 4.88 -18.52 -0.54
C ASP A 268 4.37 -17.76 -1.78
N GLU A 269 3.50 -16.78 -1.55
CA GLU A 269 2.89 -15.93 -2.59
C GLU A 269 3.93 -15.19 -3.44
N ASN A 270 5.05 -14.78 -2.82
CA ASN A 270 6.11 -14.03 -3.50
C ASN A 270 6.89 -14.93 -4.47
N GLN A 271 7.14 -16.18 -4.07
CA GLN A 271 7.78 -17.20 -4.91
C GLN A 271 6.89 -17.57 -6.08
N ILE A 272 5.58 -17.76 -5.86
CA ILE A 272 4.61 -18.02 -6.93
C ILE A 272 4.59 -16.85 -7.91
N ALA A 273 4.44 -15.61 -7.42
CA ALA A 273 4.44 -14.41 -8.27
C ALA A 273 5.71 -14.29 -9.11
N THR A 274 6.87 -14.56 -8.50
CA THR A 274 8.16 -14.52 -9.21
C THR A 274 8.27 -15.63 -10.27
N ALA A 275 7.76 -16.83 -9.99
CA ALA A 275 7.74 -17.94 -10.94
C ALA A 275 6.81 -17.68 -12.12
N LEU A 276 5.63 -17.11 -11.88
CA LEU A 276 4.67 -16.73 -12.94
C LEU A 276 5.30 -15.77 -13.96
N SER A 277 6.03 -14.77 -13.46
CA SER A 277 6.76 -13.81 -14.29
C SER A 277 7.95 -14.46 -15.00
N THR A 278 8.79 -15.19 -14.27
CA THR A 278 10.01 -15.85 -14.80
C THR A 278 9.69 -16.84 -15.92
N TYR A 279 8.59 -17.60 -15.79
CA TYR A 279 8.18 -18.61 -16.77
C TYR A 279 7.17 -18.11 -17.80
N GLY A 280 6.85 -16.82 -17.78
CA GLY A 280 6.07 -16.16 -18.83
C GLY A 280 4.63 -16.66 -18.94
N ILE A 281 3.96 -16.95 -17.81
CA ILE A 281 2.63 -17.57 -17.81
C ILE A 281 1.61 -16.80 -18.65
N ASP A 282 1.73 -15.47 -18.76
CA ASP A 282 0.77 -14.63 -19.49
C ASP A 282 0.99 -14.64 -21.00
N ARG A 283 2.19 -14.99 -21.46
CA ARG A 283 2.62 -14.83 -22.86
C ARG A 283 2.82 -16.16 -23.57
N GLU A 284 3.21 -17.19 -22.84
CA GLU A 284 3.59 -18.47 -23.41
C GLU A 284 2.35 -19.33 -23.79
N PRO A 285 2.26 -19.88 -25.01
CA PRO A 285 1.09 -20.63 -25.47
C PRO A 285 0.76 -21.88 -24.65
N GLU A 286 1.75 -22.54 -24.07
CA GLU A 286 1.57 -23.81 -23.33
C GLU A 286 0.79 -23.67 -22.00
N TRP A 287 0.57 -22.44 -21.56
CA TRP A 287 -0.21 -22.08 -20.37
C TRP A 287 -1.63 -21.64 -20.69
N GLU A 288 -2.03 -21.64 -21.97
CA GLU A 288 -3.35 -21.14 -22.39
C GLU A 288 -4.51 -21.89 -21.72
N ASP A 289 -4.37 -23.20 -21.52
CA ASP A 289 -5.34 -24.03 -20.80
C ASP A 289 -5.48 -23.60 -19.32
N VAL A 290 -4.36 -23.43 -18.63
CA VAL A 290 -4.32 -22.96 -17.23
C VAL A 290 -4.92 -21.56 -17.12
N ARG A 291 -4.53 -20.62 -18.01
CA ARG A 291 -5.10 -19.26 -18.04
C ARG A 291 -6.62 -19.29 -18.22
N LYS A 292 -7.14 -20.10 -19.16
CA LYS A 292 -8.58 -20.25 -19.38
C LYS A 292 -9.29 -20.82 -18.15
N ARG A 293 -8.71 -21.81 -17.48
CA ARG A 293 -9.27 -22.38 -16.25
C ARG A 293 -9.33 -21.34 -15.13
N LEU A 294 -8.23 -20.63 -14.87
CA LEU A 294 -8.19 -19.56 -13.89
C LEU A 294 -9.24 -18.48 -14.20
N GLN A 295 -9.31 -18.02 -15.46
CA GLN A 295 -10.32 -17.03 -15.86
C GLN A 295 -11.74 -17.54 -15.61
N ASN A 296 -12.04 -18.81 -15.90
CA ASN A 296 -13.36 -19.39 -15.63
C ASN A 296 -13.69 -19.43 -14.13
N VAL A 297 -12.73 -19.81 -13.30
CA VAL A 297 -12.88 -19.81 -11.83
C VAL A 297 -13.13 -18.40 -11.30
N MET A 298 -12.34 -17.44 -11.79
CA MET A 298 -12.43 -16.03 -11.41
C MET A 298 -13.76 -15.40 -11.84
N THR A 299 -14.24 -15.70 -13.05
CA THR A 299 -15.55 -15.24 -13.53
C THR A 299 -16.68 -15.78 -12.65
N LYS A 300 -16.60 -17.05 -12.23
CA LYS A 300 -17.57 -17.64 -11.30
C LYS A 300 -17.51 -17.00 -9.92
N ALA A 301 -16.31 -16.67 -9.44
CA ALA A 301 -16.10 -16.03 -8.15
C ALA A 301 -16.62 -14.58 -8.12
N MET A 302 -16.39 -13.81 -9.18
CA MET A 302 -16.75 -12.38 -9.21
C MET A 302 -18.13 -12.10 -9.81
N GLY A 303 -18.73 -13.08 -10.49
CA GLY A 303 -19.98 -12.88 -11.24
C GLY A 303 -19.82 -11.99 -12.49
N MET A 304 -18.58 -11.69 -12.87
CA MET A 304 -18.21 -10.82 -13.98
C MET A 304 -16.89 -11.29 -14.60
N ASP A 305 -16.71 -11.07 -15.91
CA ASP A 305 -15.48 -11.44 -16.61
C ASP A 305 -14.31 -10.55 -16.14
N PRO A 306 -13.20 -11.11 -15.62
CA PRO A 306 -12.02 -10.34 -15.19
C PRO A 306 -11.43 -9.47 -16.30
N SER A 307 -11.57 -9.87 -17.57
CA SER A 307 -11.09 -9.09 -18.72
C SER A 307 -11.82 -7.75 -18.88
N MET A 308 -13.04 -7.62 -18.33
CA MET A 308 -13.77 -6.35 -18.30
C MET A 308 -13.25 -5.37 -17.24
N MET A 309 -12.43 -5.81 -16.28
CA MET A 309 -11.74 -4.91 -15.33
C MET A 309 -10.38 -4.41 -15.84
N MET A 310 -9.71 -5.21 -16.69
CA MET A 310 -8.41 -4.85 -17.28
C MET A 310 -8.54 -4.05 -18.58
N GLY A 311 -9.74 -3.95 -19.17
CA GLY A 311 -10.02 -3.21 -20.41
C GLY A 311 -10.43 -1.75 -20.23
N GLY A 312 -10.16 -1.17 -19.05
CA GLY A 312 -10.50 0.22 -18.70
C GLY A 312 -9.32 1.19 -18.72
N TYR A 313 -8.27 0.89 -19.48
CA TYR A 313 -7.13 1.78 -19.73
C TYR A 313 -6.87 1.91 -21.23
#